data_AF-A0A6J6PAW1-F1
#
_entry.id   AF-A0A6J6PAW1-F1
#
_cell.length_a   1.000
_cell.length_b   1.000
_cell.length_c   1.000
_cell.angle_alpha   90.00
_cell.angle_beta   90.00
_cell.angle_gamma   90.00
#
_symmetry.space_group_name_H-M   'P 1'
#
loop_
_entity.id
_entity.type
_entity.pdbx_description
1 polymer ?
#
loop_
_entity_poly.entity_id
_entity_poly.type
_entity_poly.pdbx_seq_one_letter_code
_entity_poly.pdbx_strand_id
1 'polypeptide(L)'
;MQIALAEQAKGVRDQRPAYQQLQDRQRVDAAYAALASAQRQARAAETAKDAASTAWQRADTAAQRVERARGRVGYYRFSYYGLFQDQLRPFEITSPDGERNCIFPSQDTITSGQYPLSRRMLITTTTRSLARGEVSDFLQHYLDHATAAATEAGMVALPSDTLALQRRWVEGKESPTLVSLTEAPGAEPSTATSIPQPAR
;
A
#
# COMPACT_ATOMS: atom_id res chain seq x y z
N MET A 1 -50.23 -22.57 13.96
CA MET A 1 -51.42 -21.88 14.50
C MET A 1 -52.64 -22.04 13.61
N GLN A 2 -52.67 -21.52 12.38
CA GLN A 2 -53.85 -21.59 11.51
C GLN A 2 -54.31 -23.03 11.23
N ILE A 3 -53.38 -23.96 11.02
CA ILE A 3 -53.68 -25.39 10.83
C ILE A 3 -54.37 -25.99 12.08
N ALA A 4 -53.89 -25.65 13.30
CA ALA A 4 -54.48 -26.15 14.54
C ALA A 4 -55.89 -25.59 14.78
N LEU A 5 -56.11 -24.31 14.48
CA LEU A 5 -57.43 -23.66 14.56
C LEU A 5 -58.42 -24.25 13.55
N ALA A 6 -57.96 -24.52 12.31
CA ALA A 6 -58.76 -25.15 11.28
C ALA A 6 -59.16 -26.59 11.66
N GLU A 7 -58.23 -27.36 12.24
CA GLU A 7 -58.53 -28.72 12.74
C GLU A 7 -59.51 -28.71 13.90
N GLN A 8 -59.39 -27.77 14.85
CA GLN A 8 -60.37 -27.59 15.93
C GLN A 8 -61.77 -27.23 15.37
N ALA A 9 -61.84 -26.29 14.43
CA ALA A 9 -63.10 -25.88 13.80
C ALA A 9 -63.75 -27.02 12.99
N LYS A 10 -62.93 -27.86 12.34
CA LYS A 10 -63.38 -29.09 11.68
C LYS A 10 -63.90 -30.10 12.70
N GLY A 11 -63.19 -30.30 13.80
CA GLY A 11 -63.61 -31.22 14.87
C GLY A 11 -64.95 -30.85 15.52
N VAL A 12 -65.22 -29.55 15.69
CA VAL A 12 -66.51 -29.02 16.17
C VAL A 12 -67.62 -29.25 15.13
N ARG A 13 -67.33 -29.00 13.85
CA ARG A 13 -68.29 -29.17 12.74
C ARG A 13 -68.71 -30.63 12.56
N ASP A 14 -67.76 -31.55 12.68
CA ASP A 14 -67.97 -32.98 12.46
C ASP A 14 -68.49 -33.72 13.72
N GLN A 15 -68.80 -32.99 14.80
CA GLN A 15 -69.26 -33.55 16.09
C GLN A 15 -68.36 -34.67 16.65
N ARG A 16 -67.04 -34.49 16.58
CA ARG A 16 -66.07 -35.50 17.05
C ARG A 16 -66.26 -35.82 18.55
N PRO A 17 -65.92 -37.04 19.02
CA PRO A 17 -66.00 -37.41 20.43
C PRO A 17 -65.24 -36.43 21.34
N ALA A 18 -65.73 -36.24 22.57
CA ALA A 18 -65.21 -35.24 23.51
C ALA A 18 -63.69 -35.33 23.75
N TYR A 19 -63.12 -36.55 23.78
CA TYR A 19 -61.69 -36.73 23.97
C TYR A 19 -60.85 -36.13 22.82
N GLN A 20 -61.32 -36.21 21.57
CA GLN A 20 -60.61 -35.65 20.40
C GLN A 20 -60.71 -34.12 20.40
N GLN A 21 -61.86 -33.57 20.78
CA GLN A 21 -62.03 -32.12 20.90
C GLN A 21 -61.11 -31.52 21.97
N LEU A 22 -60.85 -32.24 23.08
CA LEU A 22 -59.88 -31.83 24.10
C LEU A 22 -58.45 -31.82 23.56
N GLN A 23 -58.05 -32.83 22.78
CA GLN A 23 -56.74 -32.88 22.14
C GLN A 23 -56.56 -31.74 21.13
N ASP A 24 -57.60 -31.44 20.34
CA ASP A 24 -57.58 -30.33 19.37
C ASP A 24 -57.42 -28.97 20.09
N ARG A 25 -58.10 -28.77 21.23
CA ARG A 25 -57.89 -27.58 22.09
C ARG A 25 -56.45 -27.47 22.59
N GLN A 26 -55.89 -28.56 23.12
CA GLN A 26 -54.50 -28.59 23.60
C GLN A 26 -53.49 -28.26 22.50
N ARG A 27 -53.72 -28.72 21.26
CA ARG A 27 -52.88 -28.38 20.10
C ARG A 27 -52.93 -26.90 19.75
N VAL A 28 -54.13 -26.29 19.85
CA VAL A 28 -54.30 -24.85 19.63
C VAL A 28 -53.58 -24.05 20.71
N ASP A 29 -53.73 -24.42 21.98
CA ASP A 29 -53.05 -23.77 23.10
C ASP A 29 -51.52 -23.87 22.96
N ALA A 30 -51.00 -25.06 22.62
CA ALA A 30 -49.58 -25.26 22.34
C ALA A 30 -49.10 -24.42 21.15
N ALA A 31 -49.91 -24.29 20.09
CA ALA A 31 -49.58 -23.47 18.93
C ALA A 31 -49.54 -21.97 19.26
N TYR A 32 -50.41 -21.48 20.14
CA TYR A 32 -50.36 -20.10 20.66
C TYR A 32 -49.12 -19.87 21.52
N ALA A 33 -48.80 -20.80 22.42
CA ALA A 33 -47.61 -20.73 23.26
C ALA A 33 -46.32 -20.71 22.42
N ALA A 34 -46.25 -21.55 21.38
CA ALA A 34 -45.13 -21.60 20.44
C ALA A 34 -45.01 -20.33 19.59
N LEU A 35 -46.13 -19.74 19.13
CA LEU A 35 -46.08 -18.46 18.43
C LEU A 35 -45.58 -17.34 19.35
N ALA A 36 -46.08 -17.29 20.59
CA ALA A 36 -45.66 -16.30 21.56
C ALA A 36 -44.17 -16.43 21.90
N SER A 37 -43.64 -17.64 22.04
CA SER A 37 -42.20 -17.85 22.26
C SER A 37 -41.36 -17.47 21.05
N ALA A 38 -41.79 -17.84 19.84
CA ALA A 38 -41.12 -17.46 18.60
C ALA A 38 -41.10 -15.94 18.38
N GLN A 39 -42.20 -15.25 18.68
CA GLN A 39 -42.27 -13.78 18.63
C GLN A 39 -41.33 -13.13 19.65
N ARG A 40 -41.23 -13.67 20.86
CA ARG A 40 -40.25 -13.19 21.85
C ARG A 40 -38.82 -13.39 21.38
N GLN A 41 -38.51 -14.56 20.81
CA GLN A 41 -37.19 -14.85 20.27
C GLN A 41 -36.84 -13.94 19.09
N ALA A 42 -37.77 -13.70 18.17
CA ALA A 42 -37.58 -12.79 17.04
C ALA A 42 -37.28 -11.36 17.51
N ARG A 43 -38.10 -10.83 18.43
CA ARG A 43 -37.87 -9.50 19.02
C ARG A 43 -36.54 -9.41 19.76
N ALA A 44 -36.17 -10.45 20.50
CA ALA A 44 -34.88 -10.52 21.20
C ALA A 44 -33.71 -10.55 20.20
N ALA A 45 -33.83 -11.30 19.10
CA ALA A 45 -32.83 -11.35 18.04
C ALA A 45 -32.70 -10.01 17.30
N GLU A 46 -33.82 -9.33 17.02
CA GLU A 46 -33.83 -7.97 16.45
C GLU A 46 -33.11 -6.99 17.37
N THR A 47 -33.46 -6.99 18.67
CA THR A 47 -32.80 -6.12 19.66
C THR A 47 -31.30 -6.39 19.74
N ALA A 48 -30.90 -7.67 19.73
CA ALA A 48 -29.49 -8.06 19.77
C ALA A 48 -28.74 -7.62 18.49
N LYS A 49 -29.37 -7.76 17.32
CA LYS A 49 -28.84 -7.28 16.04
C LYS A 49 -28.64 -5.76 16.05
N ASP A 50 -29.64 -5.02 16.51
CA ASP A 50 -29.58 -3.55 16.55
C ASP A 50 -28.50 -3.05 17.52
N ALA A 51 -28.37 -3.71 18.68
CA ALA A 51 -27.30 -3.44 19.63
C ALA A 51 -25.91 -3.73 19.02
N ALA A 52 -25.75 -4.86 18.33
CA ALA A 52 -24.51 -5.22 17.66
C ALA A 52 -24.16 -4.24 16.53
N SER A 53 -25.14 -3.84 15.71
CA SER A 53 -24.95 -2.87 14.64
C SER A 53 -24.52 -1.50 15.19
N THR A 54 -25.18 -1.04 16.26
CA THR A 54 -24.82 0.20 16.94
C THR A 54 -23.41 0.15 17.51
N ALA A 55 -23.03 -0.96 18.16
CA ALA A 55 -21.69 -1.16 18.69
C ALA A 55 -20.63 -1.14 17.58
N TRP A 56 -20.90 -1.83 16.46
CA TRP A 56 -20.02 -1.84 15.30
C TRP A 56 -19.85 -0.45 14.68
N GLN A 57 -20.94 0.29 14.46
CA GLN A 57 -20.89 1.66 13.92
C GLN A 57 -20.08 2.61 14.80
N ARG A 58 -20.21 2.49 16.12
CA ARG A 58 -19.40 3.25 17.09
C ARG A 58 -17.92 2.89 17.00
N ALA A 59 -17.61 1.59 16.91
CA ALA A 59 -16.23 1.12 16.78
C ALA A 59 -15.60 1.59 15.47
N ASP A 60 -16.30 1.49 14.34
CA ASP A 60 -15.83 1.96 13.03
C ASP A 60 -15.60 3.47 13.03
N THR A 61 -16.56 4.25 13.55
CA THR A 61 -16.41 5.71 13.69
C THR A 61 -15.21 6.07 14.57
N ALA A 62 -14.97 5.34 15.66
CA ALA A 62 -13.82 5.53 16.53
C ALA A 62 -12.49 5.19 15.80
N ALA A 63 -12.46 4.09 15.05
CA ALA A 63 -11.29 3.71 14.25
C ALA A 63 -10.97 4.81 13.21
N GLN A 64 -11.95 5.29 12.46
CA GLN A 64 -11.76 6.38 11.50
C GLN A 64 -11.26 7.67 12.18
N ARG A 65 -11.72 7.99 13.39
CA ARG A 65 -11.22 9.13 14.17
C ARG A 65 -9.76 8.96 14.55
N VAL A 66 -9.36 7.77 14.99
CA VAL A 66 -7.95 7.46 15.32
C VAL A 66 -7.07 7.57 14.08
N GLU A 67 -7.51 6.98 12.96
CA GLU A 67 -6.79 7.05 11.67
C GLU A 67 -6.58 8.51 11.22
N ARG A 68 -7.63 9.34 11.29
CA ARG A 68 -7.54 10.77 10.97
C ARG A 68 -6.64 11.55 11.93
N ALA A 69 -6.62 11.19 13.21
CA ALA A 69 -5.85 11.89 14.23
C ALA A 69 -4.36 11.55 14.19
N ARG A 70 -4.00 10.29 13.95
CA ARG A 70 -2.61 9.84 13.99
C ARG A 70 -1.91 9.88 12.63
N GLY A 71 -2.67 9.81 11.53
CA GLY A 71 -2.12 9.63 10.20
C GLY A 71 -1.34 8.32 10.06
N ARG A 72 -0.96 7.97 8.83
CA ARG A 72 -0.09 6.83 8.53
C ARG A 72 1.16 7.34 7.86
N VAL A 73 2.31 6.85 8.31
CA VAL A 73 3.60 7.10 7.66
C VAL A 73 3.98 5.84 6.88
N GLY A 74 4.43 6.03 5.64
CA GLY A 74 4.87 4.95 4.77
C GLY A 74 5.92 5.45 3.79
N TYR A 75 6.73 4.52 3.30
CA TYR A 75 7.70 4.81 2.25
C TYR A 75 7.04 4.64 0.88
N TYR A 76 7.05 5.69 0.07
CA TYR A 76 6.51 5.71 -1.28
C TYR A 76 7.55 6.23 -2.27
N ARG A 77 7.48 5.78 -3.52
CA ARG A 77 8.29 6.36 -4.61
C ARG A 77 7.80 7.78 -4.88
N PHE A 78 8.72 8.69 -5.24
CA PHE A 78 8.36 10.09 -5.52
C PHE A 78 7.32 10.24 -6.64
N SER A 79 7.35 9.36 -7.66
CA SER A 79 6.32 9.34 -8.70
C SER A 79 4.91 9.05 -8.19
N TYR A 80 4.79 8.30 -7.10
CA TYR A 80 3.50 8.03 -6.48
C TYR A 80 2.90 9.31 -5.87
N TYR A 81 3.74 10.18 -5.29
CA TYR A 81 3.28 11.49 -4.81
C TYR A 81 2.68 12.32 -5.95
N GLY A 82 3.30 12.33 -7.13
CA GLY A 82 2.79 13.05 -8.31
C GLY A 82 1.36 12.64 -8.70
N LEU A 83 0.96 11.39 -8.48
CA LEU A 83 -0.37 10.89 -8.81
C LEU A 83 -1.42 11.11 -7.71
N PHE A 84 -0.99 11.30 -6.46
CA PHE A 84 -1.86 11.35 -5.28
C PHE A 84 -1.54 12.55 -4.38
N GLN A 85 -1.25 13.71 -4.97
CA GLN A 85 -0.86 14.92 -4.25
C GLN A 85 -1.93 15.42 -3.28
N ASP A 86 -3.20 15.13 -3.56
CA ASP A 86 -4.37 15.47 -2.73
C ASP A 86 -4.50 14.58 -1.48
N GLN A 87 -3.93 13.37 -1.52
CA GLN A 87 -4.06 12.36 -0.47
C GLN A 87 -2.79 12.17 0.36
N LEU A 88 -1.64 12.59 -0.17
CA LEU A 88 -0.34 12.40 0.46
C LEU A 88 0.26 13.73 0.87
N ARG A 89 0.91 13.73 2.05
CA ARG A 89 1.75 14.84 2.49
C ARG A 89 3.20 14.38 2.50
N PRO A 90 4.08 14.95 1.66
CA PRO A 90 5.49 14.64 1.72
C PRO A 90 6.08 15.02 3.07
N PHE A 91 7.04 14.23 3.52
CA PHE A 91 7.72 14.47 4.78
C PHE A 91 9.08 15.10 4.49
N GLU A 92 9.34 16.26 5.09
CA GLU A 92 10.65 16.91 5.04
C GLU A 92 11.62 16.17 5.96
N ILE A 93 12.80 15.85 5.46
CA ILE A 93 13.79 15.07 6.20
C ILE A 93 15.04 15.92 6.42
N THR A 94 15.58 15.83 7.62
CA THR A 94 16.84 16.49 7.98
C THR A 94 18.03 15.64 7.53
N SER A 95 19.11 16.28 7.06
CA SER A 95 20.37 15.59 6.75
C SER A 95 20.89 14.83 7.98
N PRO A 96 21.61 13.70 7.81
CA PRO A 96 22.26 13.00 8.93
C PRO A 96 23.22 13.87 9.75
N ASP A 97 23.71 14.97 9.18
CA ASP A 97 24.68 15.89 9.78
C ASP A 97 24.12 16.73 10.94
N GLY A 98 22.85 16.55 11.29
CA GLY A 98 22.24 17.07 12.52
C GLY A 98 21.68 18.51 12.43
N GLU A 99 21.96 19.25 11.36
CA GLU A 99 21.32 20.54 11.13
C GLU A 99 19.89 20.35 10.60
N ARG A 100 18.87 20.81 11.36
CA ARG A 100 17.47 20.79 10.93
C ARG A 100 17.28 21.72 9.72
N ASN A 101 17.43 21.14 8.53
CA ASN A 101 17.32 21.82 7.25
C ASN A 101 16.03 21.48 6.48
N CYS A 102 15.20 20.59 7.02
CA CYS A 102 13.86 20.26 6.52
C CYS A 102 13.81 20.12 4.98
N ILE A 103 14.58 19.18 4.43
CA ILE A 103 14.72 19.04 2.98
C ILE A 103 13.43 18.43 2.41
N PHE A 104 12.74 19.21 1.58
CA PHE A 104 11.55 18.76 0.87
C PHE A 104 11.92 17.83 -0.29
N PRO A 105 11.19 16.72 -0.51
CA PRO A 105 11.40 15.87 -1.68
C PRO A 105 10.90 16.58 -2.96
N SER A 106 11.82 17.00 -3.81
CA SER A 106 11.54 17.58 -5.12
C SER A 106 12.46 16.94 -6.17
N GLN A 107 12.18 17.21 -7.45
CA GLN A 107 13.10 16.80 -8.52
C GLN A 107 14.52 17.28 -8.23
N ASP A 108 14.70 18.54 -7.86
CA ASP A 108 16.01 19.15 -7.60
C ASP A 108 16.73 18.51 -6.41
N THR A 109 16.05 18.32 -5.27
CA THR A 109 16.66 17.72 -4.07
C THR A 109 16.96 16.24 -4.25
N ILE A 110 16.18 15.54 -5.09
CA ILE A 110 16.42 14.14 -5.45
C ILE A 110 17.62 14.02 -6.41
N THR A 111 17.70 14.83 -7.48
CA THR A 111 18.79 14.72 -8.46
C THR A 111 20.13 15.19 -7.90
N SER A 112 20.11 16.23 -7.07
CA SER A 112 21.32 16.71 -6.37
C SER A 112 21.83 15.75 -5.30
N GLY A 113 20.98 14.81 -4.85
CA GLY A 113 21.30 13.88 -3.75
C GLY A 113 21.11 14.50 -2.36
N GLN A 114 20.58 15.73 -2.27
CA GLN A 114 20.31 16.39 -0.99
C GLN A 114 19.19 15.72 -0.21
N TYR A 115 18.18 15.15 -0.88
CA TYR A 115 17.12 14.44 -0.18
C TYR A 115 17.66 13.09 0.34
N PRO A 116 17.70 12.84 1.66
CA PRO A 116 18.46 11.72 2.24
C PRO A 116 17.95 10.32 1.85
N LEU A 117 16.69 10.20 1.43
CA LEU A 117 16.10 8.94 0.98
C LEU A 117 16.11 8.78 -0.54
N SER A 118 16.75 9.69 -1.27
CA SER A 118 16.97 9.53 -2.71
C SER A 118 17.93 8.37 -2.97
N ARG A 119 17.64 7.57 -3.99
CA ARG A 119 18.49 6.43 -4.38
C ARG A 119 18.71 6.47 -5.89
N ARG A 120 19.98 6.50 -6.30
CA ARG A 120 20.37 6.39 -7.70
C ARG A 120 20.28 4.93 -8.15
N MET A 121 19.68 4.71 -9.30
CA MET A 121 19.74 3.42 -9.99
C MET A 121 21.04 3.38 -10.79
N LEU A 122 21.84 2.35 -10.58
CA LEU A 122 23.15 2.21 -11.21
C LEU A 122 23.12 1.04 -12.19
N ILE A 123 23.61 1.28 -13.41
CA ILE A 123 24.05 0.22 -14.32
C ILE A 123 25.56 0.12 -14.15
N THR A 124 26.03 -1.07 -13.80
CA THR A 124 27.44 -1.32 -13.57
C THR A 124 28.02 -2.18 -14.69
N THR A 125 29.26 -1.89 -15.06
CA THR A 125 30.03 -2.68 -16.02
C THR A 125 31.49 -2.74 -15.57
N THR A 126 32.22 -3.76 -16.03
CA THR A 126 33.66 -3.83 -15.76
C THR A 126 34.42 -2.95 -16.75
N THR A 127 35.59 -2.44 -16.36
CA THR A 127 36.47 -1.71 -17.28
C THR A 127 36.85 -2.55 -18.51
N ARG A 128 37.05 -3.86 -18.31
CA ARG A 128 37.29 -4.83 -19.40
C ARG A 128 36.11 -4.91 -20.37
N SER A 129 34.88 -4.96 -19.85
CA SER A 129 33.68 -5.02 -20.67
C SER A 129 33.44 -3.71 -21.41
N LEU A 130 33.72 -2.57 -20.78
CA LEU A 130 33.56 -1.25 -21.39
C LEU A 130 34.47 -1.05 -22.63
N ALA A 131 35.62 -1.73 -22.68
CA ALA A 131 36.53 -1.71 -23.83
C ALA A 131 35.98 -2.46 -25.06
N ARG A 132 34.88 -3.21 -24.92
CA ARG A 132 34.22 -3.90 -26.04
C ARG A 132 33.27 -2.92 -26.74
N GLY A 133 33.41 -2.80 -28.06
CA GLY A 133 32.63 -1.84 -28.86
C GLY A 133 31.12 -2.01 -28.67
N GLU A 134 30.63 -3.25 -28.71
CA GLU A 134 29.21 -3.57 -28.53
C GLU A 134 28.64 -3.15 -27.16
N VAL A 135 29.47 -3.13 -26.11
CA VAL A 135 29.06 -2.68 -24.78
C VAL A 135 29.03 -1.16 -24.73
N SER A 136 30.03 -0.49 -25.31
CA SER A 136 30.06 0.96 -25.43
C SER A 136 28.87 1.48 -26.23
N ASP A 137 28.57 0.86 -27.37
CA ASP A 137 27.44 1.21 -28.24
C ASP A 137 26.10 1.07 -27.51
N PHE A 138 25.91 -0.05 -26.79
CA PHE A 138 24.72 -0.25 -25.97
C PHE A 138 24.58 0.83 -24.89
N LEU A 139 25.65 1.16 -24.18
CA LEU A 139 25.61 2.16 -23.11
C LEU A 139 25.38 3.57 -23.66
N GLN A 140 25.94 3.92 -24.82
CA GLN A 140 25.65 5.18 -25.50
C GLN A 140 24.17 5.26 -25.90
N HIS A 141 23.64 4.21 -26.52
CA HIS A 141 22.22 4.12 -26.87
C HIS A 141 21.33 4.22 -25.62
N TYR A 142 21.68 3.55 -24.53
CA TYR A 142 20.96 3.65 -23.26
C TYR A 142 20.94 5.09 -22.75
N LEU A 143 22.08 5.78 -22.74
CA LEU A 143 22.19 7.17 -22.29
C LEU A 143 21.40 8.14 -23.18
N ASP A 144 21.31 7.90 -24.49
CA ASP A 144 20.49 8.68 -25.43
C ASP A 144 18.99 8.62 -25.07
N HIS A 145 18.53 7.48 -24.54
CA HIS A 145 17.11 7.23 -24.24
C HIS A 145 16.79 7.31 -22.75
N ALA A 146 17.79 7.46 -21.88
CA ALA A 146 17.67 7.33 -20.43
C ALA A 146 16.65 8.30 -19.82
N THR A 147 16.58 9.55 -20.30
CA THR A 147 15.62 10.55 -19.81
C THR A 147 14.19 10.13 -20.07
N ALA A 148 13.88 9.73 -21.31
CA ALA A 148 12.54 9.30 -21.69
C ALA A 148 12.12 8.03 -20.95
N ALA A 149 13.04 7.05 -20.87
CA ALA A 149 12.83 5.81 -20.14
C ALA A 149 12.58 6.05 -18.64
N ALA A 150 13.31 6.99 -18.02
CA ALA A 150 13.09 7.35 -16.63
C ALA A 150 11.70 7.94 -16.40
N THR A 151 11.26 8.87 -17.27
CA THR A 151 9.93 9.47 -17.19
C THR A 151 8.83 8.42 -17.35
N GLU A 152 8.94 7.54 -18.34
CA GLU A 152 7.97 6.45 -18.57
C GLU A 152 7.89 5.48 -17.37
N ALA A 153 9.04 5.17 -16.77
CA ALA A 153 9.12 4.30 -15.58
C ALA A 153 8.71 4.99 -14.26
N GLY A 154 8.25 6.25 -14.31
CA GLY A 154 7.91 7.03 -13.12
C GLY A 154 9.13 7.23 -12.22
N MET A 155 10.28 7.56 -12.79
CA MET A 155 11.51 7.91 -12.10
C MET A 155 11.86 9.38 -12.35
N VAL A 156 12.71 9.92 -11.48
CA VAL A 156 13.28 11.26 -11.69
C VAL A 156 14.46 11.12 -12.66
N ALA A 157 14.37 11.78 -13.81
CA ALA A 157 15.43 11.76 -14.82
C ALA A 157 16.71 12.45 -14.32
N LEU A 158 17.86 11.97 -14.79
CA LEU A 158 19.15 12.58 -14.47
C LEU A 158 19.28 13.96 -15.15
N PRO A 159 19.99 14.92 -14.53
CA PRO A 159 20.34 16.17 -15.20
C PRO A 159 21.16 15.93 -16.47
N SER A 160 21.00 16.81 -17.47
CA SER A 160 21.72 16.74 -18.75
C SER A 160 23.23 16.68 -18.57
N ASP A 161 23.76 17.43 -17.60
CA ASP A 161 25.21 17.50 -17.35
C ASP A 161 25.75 16.18 -16.80
N THR A 162 24.94 15.47 -16.01
CA THR A 162 25.27 14.13 -15.50
C THR A 162 25.26 13.11 -16.65
N LEU A 163 24.28 13.18 -17.56
CA LEU A 163 24.26 12.31 -18.74
C LEU A 163 25.42 12.59 -19.69
N ALA A 164 25.78 13.85 -19.88
CA ALA A 164 26.93 14.25 -20.69
C ALA A 164 28.26 13.75 -20.09
N LEU A 165 28.41 13.83 -18.77
CA LEU A 165 29.55 13.25 -18.05
C LEU A 165 29.62 11.73 -18.24
N GLN A 166 28.51 11.03 -18.03
CA GLN A 166 28.45 9.57 -18.21
C GLN A 166 28.77 9.16 -19.66
N ARG A 167 28.34 9.96 -20.65
CA ARG A 167 28.71 9.74 -22.05
C ARG A 167 30.21 9.87 -22.26
N ARG A 168 30.86 10.89 -21.71
CA ARG A 168 32.32 11.05 -21.79
C ARG A 168 33.08 9.87 -21.15
N TRP A 169 32.52 9.26 -20.10
CA TRP A 169 33.08 8.02 -19.54
C TRP A 169 33.03 6.86 -20.52
N VAL A 170 31.89 6.67 -21.19
CA VAL A 170 31.71 5.59 -22.17
C VAL A 170 32.55 5.81 -23.44
N GLU A 171 32.74 7.07 -23.84
CA GLU A 171 33.61 7.48 -24.95
C GLU A 171 35.11 7.45 -24.60
N GLY A 172 35.47 7.17 -23.35
CA GLY A 172 36.86 7.17 -22.89
C GLY A 172 37.52 8.55 -22.82
N LYS A 173 36.74 9.63 -22.87
CA LYS A 173 37.23 11.03 -22.76
C LYS A 173 37.51 11.44 -21.33
N GLU A 174 36.90 10.75 -20.36
CA GLU A 174 37.04 11.02 -18.93
C GLU A 174 36.96 9.69 -18.15
N SER A 175 37.69 9.57 -17.05
CA SER A 175 37.71 8.34 -16.26
C SER A 175 36.43 8.20 -15.41
N PRO A 176 35.72 7.06 -15.45
CA PRO A 176 34.55 6.84 -14.61
C PRO A 176 34.91 6.71 -13.13
N THR A 177 33.96 7.03 -12.26
CA THR A 177 34.07 6.70 -10.83
C THR A 177 34.02 5.17 -10.65
N LEU A 178 35.09 4.61 -10.09
CA LEU A 178 35.17 3.19 -9.77
C LEU A 178 34.62 2.95 -8.36
N VAL A 179 33.56 2.16 -8.25
CA VAL A 179 33.01 1.73 -6.96
C VAL A 179 33.59 0.36 -6.61
N SER A 180 34.32 0.27 -5.49
CA SER A 180 34.80 -1.01 -4.96
C SER A 180 33.80 -1.56 -3.95
N LEU A 181 33.43 -2.84 -4.06
CA LEU A 181 32.46 -3.48 -3.15
C LEU A 181 33.10 -3.96 -1.83
N THR A 182 34.36 -3.60 -1.56
CA THR A 182 35.14 -4.14 -0.44
C THR A 182 34.95 -3.35 0.87
N GLU A 183 34.19 -2.25 0.86
CA GLU A 183 33.95 -1.46 2.08
C GLU A 183 32.76 -2.02 2.88
N ALA A 184 33.05 -2.46 4.10
CA ALA A 184 32.09 -2.90 5.11
C ALA A 184 31.08 -1.78 5.44
N PRO A 185 29.85 -2.10 5.89
CA PRO A 185 28.82 -1.10 6.13
C PRO A 185 29.23 -0.20 7.31
N GLY A 186 29.64 1.03 7.01
CA GLY A 186 30.02 2.03 8.01
C GLY A 186 31.15 2.99 7.64
N ALA A 187 31.80 2.84 6.48
CA ALA A 187 32.81 3.81 6.03
C ALA A 187 32.16 4.93 5.18
N GLU A 188 32.42 6.18 5.57
CA GLU A 188 32.12 7.38 4.78
C GLU A 188 32.67 7.28 3.36
N PRO A 189 32.09 7.98 2.36
CA PRO A 189 32.54 7.90 0.97
C PRO A 189 34.03 8.25 0.86
N SER A 190 34.86 7.21 0.70
CA SER A 190 36.29 7.35 0.48
C SER A 190 36.50 8.09 -0.83
N THR A 191 37.22 9.21 -0.75
CA THR A 191 37.54 10.09 -1.86
C THR A 191 38.14 9.32 -3.04
N ALA A 192 37.65 9.65 -4.23
CA ALA A 192 38.07 9.09 -5.50
C ALA A 192 39.60 9.01 -5.62
N THR A 193 40.15 7.79 -5.55
CA THR A 193 41.56 7.56 -5.84
C THR A 193 41.71 7.42 -7.35
N SER A 194 42.20 8.48 -8.00
CA SER A 194 42.69 8.39 -9.38
C SER A 194 43.96 7.55 -9.40
N ILE A 195 43.88 6.33 -9.92
CA ILE A 195 45.07 5.51 -10.17
C ILE A 195 45.76 6.08 -11.43
N PRO A 196 47.08 6.35 -11.41
CA PRO A 196 47.78 6.83 -12.59
C PRO A 196 47.81 5.75 -13.69
N GLN A 197 47.57 6.19 -14.91
CA GLN A 197 47.58 5.38 -16.13
C GLN A 197 48.94 4.67 -16.29
N PRO A 198 49.00 3.34 -16.49
CA PRO A 198 50.27 2.68 -16.78
C PRO A 198 50.74 3.08 -18.18
N ALA A 199 51.97 3.59 -18.26
CA ALA A 199 52.62 3.91 -19.51
C ALA A 199 52.84 2.64 -20.36
N ARG A 200 52.26 2.61 -21.56
CA ARG A 200 52.92 2.16 -22.81
C ARG A 200 52.03 2.42 -24.02
#